data_AF-A0A5R8PB54-F1
#
_entry.id   AF-A0A5R8PB54-F1
#
_cell.length_a   1.000
_cell.length_b   1.000
_cell.length_c   1.000
_cell.angle_alpha   90.00
_cell.angle_beta   90.00
_cell.angle_gamma   90.00
#
_symmetry.space_group_name_H-M   'P 1'
#
loop_
_entity.id
_entity.type
_entity.pdbx_description
1 polymer ?
#
loop_
_entity_poly.entity_id
_entity_poly.type
_entity_poly.pdbx_seq_one_letter_code
_entity_poly.pdbx_strand_id
1 'polypeptide(L)'
;MTTPAQLKAQQAAVKQRYRDDPAAAVTALRAVGSFADPGITCTVGTFAGPVRAGLHPATGGDGSDACSGDMLLEALAACAGVTCRSVATAMALPITGAEVEATGSFDATGTLGIDRSADVGVSTITVTITVTTSSDVDAAALTKLAELTERYCVVGRSLLHPPVIRVVRAGVVAPTSTTAPTGT
;
A
#
# COMPACT_ATOMS: atom_id res chain seq x y z
N MET A 1 18.78 -1.20 16.81
CA MET A 1 18.43 -1.28 15.37
C MET A 1 19.02 -2.55 14.79
N THR A 2 18.39 -3.13 13.77
CA THR A 2 18.92 -4.29 13.05
C THR A 2 20.25 -3.92 12.38
N THR A 3 21.27 -4.75 12.58
CA THR A 3 22.59 -4.59 11.93
C THR A 3 22.60 -5.21 10.53
N PRO A 4 23.55 -4.84 9.64
CA PRO A 4 23.70 -5.48 8.34
C PRO A 4 23.86 -7.01 8.43
N ALA A 5 24.62 -7.49 9.42
CA ALA A 5 24.83 -8.92 9.66
C ALA A 5 23.54 -9.63 10.07
N GLN A 6 22.74 -9.03 10.97
CA GLN A 6 21.44 -9.58 11.37
C GLN A 6 20.46 -9.61 10.19
N LEU A 7 20.38 -8.56 9.37
CA LEU A 7 19.54 -8.53 8.18
C LEU A 7 19.96 -9.60 7.17
N LYS A 8 21.27 -9.74 6.93
CA LYS A 8 21.82 -10.79 6.06
C LYS A 8 21.44 -12.18 6.55
N ALA A 9 21.54 -12.43 7.87
CA ALA A 9 21.16 -13.70 8.48
C ALA A 9 19.65 -13.99 8.33
N GLN A 10 18.78 -13.02 8.61
CA GLN A 10 17.32 -13.15 8.45
C GLN A 10 16.94 -13.53 7.02
N GLN A 11 17.63 -12.96 6.03
CA GLN A 11 17.30 -13.18 4.62
C GLN A 11 18.01 -14.39 4.01
N ALA A 12 19.02 -14.99 4.66
CA ALA A 12 19.85 -16.03 4.07
C ALA A 12 19.05 -17.27 3.65
N ALA A 13 18.20 -17.78 4.56
CA ALA A 13 17.38 -18.96 4.30
C ALA A 13 16.35 -18.72 3.18
N VAL A 14 15.70 -17.56 3.20
CA VAL A 14 14.71 -17.19 2.17
C VAL A 14 15.39 -17.00 0.81
N LYS A 15 16.56 -16.35 0.76
CA LYS A 15 17.35 -16.21 -0.46
C LYS A 15 17.81 -17.55 -1.01
N GLN A 16 18.20 -18.50 -0.14
CA GLN A 16 18.59 -19.84 -0.57
C GLN A 16 17.39 -20.59 -1.15
N ARG A 17 16.25 -20.59 -0.44
CA ARG A 17 15.00 -21.17 -0.94
C ARG A 17 14.65 -20.66 -2.32
N TYR A 18 14.76 -19.35 -2.57
CA TYR A 18 14.42 -18.76 -3.88
C TYR A 18 15.46 -19.04 -4.97
N ARG A 19 16.70 -19.39 -4.62
CA ARG A 19 17.68 -19.89 -5.61
C ARG A 19 17.38 -21.33 -6.01
N ASP A 20 17.00 -22.15 -5.03
CA ASP A 20 16.70 -23.57 -5.24
C ASP A 20 15.34 -23.77 -5.91
N ASP A 21 14.36 -22.94 -5.55
CA ASP A 21 13.01 -22.89 -6.12
C ASP A 21 12.60 -21.42 -6.40
N PRO A 22 12.89 -20.90 -7.61
CA PRO A 22 12.50 -19.55 -8.00
C PRO A 22 10.97 -19.33 -8.02
N ALA A 23 10.16 -20.37 -8.23
CA ALA A 23 8.70 -20.22 -8.23
C ALA A 23 8.17 -19.87 -6.84
N ALA A 24 8.82 -20.35 -5.77
CA ALA A 24 8.50 -19.98 -4.40
C ALA A 24 8.74 -18.49 -4.09
N ALA A 25 9.46 -17.75 -4.93
CA ALA A 25 9.65 -16.30 -4.77
C ALA A 25 8.40 -15.50 -5.21
N VAL A 26 7.48 -16.11 -5.97
CA VAL A 26 6.23 -15.48 -6.39
C VAL A 26 5.27 -15.46 -5.20
N THR A 27 5.20 -14.31 -4.54
CA THR A 27 4.43 -14.14 -3.30
C THR A 27 3.01 -13.67 -3.59
N ALA A 28 2.01 -14.41 -3.11
CA ALA A 28 0.61 -14.04 -3.24
C ALA A 28 0.24 -12.87 -2.31
N LEU A 29 -0.55 -11.93 -2.82
CA LEU A 29 -1.13 -10.82 -2.07
C LEU A 29 -2.65 -10.90 -2.15
N ARG A 30 -3.36 -10.53 -1.07
CA ARG A 30 -4.82 -10.59 -1.01
C ARG A 30 -5.37 -9.55 -0.04
N ALA A 31 -6.46 -8.89 -0.44
CA ALA A 31 -7.33 -8.08 0.40
C ALA A 31 -8.79 -8.51 0.19
N VAL A 32 -9.65 -8.31 1.19
CA VAL A 32 -11.08 -8.60 1.12
C VAL A 32 -11.85 -7.45 1.70
N GLY A 33 -12.80 -6.94 0.92
CA GLY A 33 -13.81 -5.98 1.37
C GLY A 33 -15.20 -6.59 1.36
N SER A 34 -16.09 -6.04 2.16
CA SER A 34 -17.51 -6.38 2.15
C SER A 34 -18.37 -5.18 2.52
N PHE A 35 -19.65 -5.22 2.17
CA PHE A 35 -20.64 -4.23 2.62
C PHE A 35 -21.17 -4.63 4.00
N ALA A 36 -20.27 -4.69 4.98
CA ALA A 36 -20.61 -5.06 6.35
C ALA A 36 -21.35 -3.94 7.10
N ASP A 37 -21.08 -2.68 6.72
CA ASP A 37 -21.62 -1.48 7.34
C ASP A 37 -22.60 -0.76 6.40
N PRO A 38 -23.57 0.00 6.94
CA PRO A 38 -24.53 0.75 6.14
C PRO A 38 -23.86 1.91 5.37
N GLY A 39 -24.54 2.39 4.33
CA GLY A 39 -24.11 3.53 3.51
C GLY A 39 -23.28 3.12 2.28
N ILE A 40 -22.70 4.12 1.59
CA ILE A 40 -21.81 3.90 0.44
C ILE A 40 -20.41 3.60 0.99
N THR A 41 -20.25 2.39 1.54
CA THR A 41 -19.00 1.99 2.20
C THR A 41 -18.57 0.59 1.82
N CYS A 42 -17.28 0.31 1.96
CA CYS A 42 -16.68 -1.01 1.83
C CYS A 42 -15.71 -1.23 2.99
N THR A 43 -15.99 -2.22 3.83
CA THR A 43 -15.17 -2.52 5.00
C THR A 43 -14.13 -3.57 4.64
N VAL A 44 -12.87 -3.17 4.65
CA VAL A 44 -11.71 -3.97 4.25
C VAL A 44 -11.04 -4.57 5.48
N GLY A 45 -10.82 -5.88 5.47
CA GLY A 45 -10.00 -6.53 6.49
C GLY A 45 -8.53 -6.18 6.31
N THR A 46 -7.95 -5.45 7.26
CA THR A 46 -6.51 -5.11 7.28
C THR A 46 -5.79 -5.83 8.41
N PHE A 47 -4.45 -5.79 8.42
CA PHE A 47 -3.65 -6.41 9.48
C PHE A 47 -3.93 -5.81 10.87
N ALA A 48 -4.27 -4.52 10.93
CA ALA A 48 -4.52 -3.79 12.18
C ALA A 48 -5.99 -3.86 12.64
N GLY A 49 -6.88 -4.41 11.79
CA GLY A 49 -8.32 -4.45 12.02
C GLY A 49 -9.12 -4.08 10.77
N PRO A 50 -10.46 -4.15 10.84
CA PRO A 50 -11.32 -3.68 9.75
C PRO A 50 -11.18 -2.16 9.57
N VAL A 51 -11.07 -1.71 8.32
CA VAL A 51 -11.10 -0.30 7.94
C VAL A 51 -12.33 -0.07 7.07
N ARG A 52 -13.21 0.83 7.50
CA ARG A 52 -14.38 1.25 6.74
C ARG A 52 -13.95 2.33 5.74
N ALA A 53 -13.97 1.99 4.46
CA ALA A 53 -13.67 2.92 3.39
C ALA A 53 -14.96 3.50 2.80
N GLY A 54 -14.94 4.79 2.47
CA GLY A 54 -16.10 5.54 1.97
C GLY A 54 -15.70 6.59 0.93
N LEU A 55 -16.66 7.45 0.58
CA LEU A 55 -16.40 8.55 -0.35
C LEU A 55 -15.51 9.60 0.29
N HIS A 56 -14.59 10.16 -0.48
CA HIS A 56 -13.84 11.35 -0.07
C HIS A 56 -14.79 12.57 0.01
N PRO A 57 -14.53 13.58 0.86
CA PRO A 57 -15.35 14.80 0.92
C PRO A 57 -15.53 15.50 -0.44
N ALA A 58 -14.48 15.54 -1.26
CA ALA A 58 -14.55 16.08 -2.63
C ALA A 58 -15.51 15.32 -3.56
N THR A 59 -15.96 14.12 -3.16
CA THR A 59 -16.90 13.27 -3.88
C THR A 59 -18.20 13.01 -3.11
N GLY A 60 -18.48 13.80 -2.06
CA GLY A 60 -19.74 13.73 -1.30
C GLY A 60 -19.70 12.88 -0.02
N GLY A 61 -18.51 12.49 0.45
CA GLY A 61 -18.34 11.95 1.79
C GLY A 61 -18.40 13.02 2.89
N ASP A 62 -18.58 12.61 4.13
CA ASP A 62 -18.57 13.51 5.30
C ASP A 62 -17.20 13.56 6.02
N GLY A 63 -16.23 12.76 5.54
CA GLY A 63 -14.88 12.66 6.11
C GLY A 63 -14.77 11.72 7.30
N SER A 64 -15.81 10.95 7.63
CA SER A 64 -15.78 9.98 8.73
C SER A 64 -15.18 8.62 8.35
N ASP A 65 -15.25 8.25 7.07
CA ASP A 65 -14.72 6.99 6.54
C ASP A 65 -13.36 7.20 5.85
N ALA A 66 -12.54 6.14 5.80
CA ALA A 66 -11.25 6.19 5.12
C ALA A 66 -11.42 6.39 3.60
N CYS A 67 -10.66 7.32 3.03
CA CYS A 67 -10.60 7.50 1.58
C CYS A 67 -9.66 6.45 0.98
N SER A 68 -10.12 5.72 -0.05
CA SER A 68 -9.27 4.73 -0.72
C SER A 68 -8.05 5.34 -1.42
N GLY A 69 -8.10 6.62 -1.80
CA GLY A 69 -6.96 7.37 -2.32
C GLY A 69 -5.88 7.58 -1.25
N ASP A 70 -6.28 7.94 -0.03
CA ASP A 70 -5.36 8.08 1.10
C ASP A 70 -4.80 6.72 1.51
N MET A 71 -5.63 5.67 1.55
CA MET A 71 -5.19 4.30 1.81
C MET A 71 -4.14 3.81 0.80
N LEU A 72 -4.22 4.26 -0.47
CA LEU A 72 -3.19 3.98 -1.46
C LEU A 72 -1.86 4.66 -1.11
N LEU A 73 -1.91 5.93 -0.69
CA LEU A 73 -0.73 6.69 -0.26
C LEU A 73 -0.14 6.14 1.05
N GLU A 74 -0.97 5.68 1.99
CA GLU A 74 -0.54 5.00 3.21
C GLU A 74 0.22 3.70 2.88
N ALA A 75 -0.31 2.89 1.96
CA ALA A 75 0.37 1.67 1.51
C ALA A 75 1.71 1.99 0.82
N LEU A 76 1.77 3.07 0.04
CA LEU A 76 3.00 3.54 -0.59
C LEU A 76 4.02 4.03 0.44
N ALA A 77 3.60 4.87 1.40
CA ALA A 77 4.44 5.37 2.47
C ALA A 77 5.01 4.23 3.32
N ALA A 78 4.17 3.25 3.68
CA ALA A 78 4.60 2.06 4.40
C ALA A 78 5.66 1.25 3.62
N CYS A 79 5.41 1.01 2.33
CA CYS A 79 6.33 0.24 1.48
C CYS A 79 7.66 0.98 1.25
N ALA A 80 7.62 2.29 0.97
CA ALA A 80 8.81 3.12 0.81
C ALA A 80 9.61 3.22 2.11
N GLY A 81 8.94 3.42 3.25
CA GLY A 81 9.57 3.52 4.56
C GLY A 81 10.30 2.24 4.97
N VAL A 82 9.66 1.06 4.84
CA VAL A 82 10.32 -0.21 5.15
C VAL A 82 11.47 -0.51 4.17
N THR A 83 11.31 -0.15 2.89
CA THR A 83 12.37 -0.31 1.89
C THR A 83 13.57 0.57 2.22
N CYS A 84 13.35 1.85 2.49
CA CYS A 84 14.39 2.80 2.89
C CYS A 84 15.14 2.30 4.13
N ARG A 85 14.41 1.90 5.19
CA ARG A 85 15.04 1.35 6.39
C ARG A 85 15.88 0.11 6.08
N SER A 86 15.37 -0.83 5.28
CA SER A 86 16.09 -2.05 4.90
C SER A 86 17.36 -1.74 4.09
N VAL A 87 17.28 -0.81 3.13
CA VAL A 87 18.42 -0.39 2.31
C VAL A 87 19.47 0.32 3.15
N ALA A 88 19.05 1.27 4.00
CA ALA A 88 19.93 1.97 4.92
C ALA A 88 20.67 1.00 5.85
N THR A 89 19.97 0.00 6.39
CA THR A 89 20.58 -1.07 7.19
C THR A 89 21.59 -1.87 6.37
N ALA A 90 21.28 -2.26 5.13
CA ALA A 90 22.20 -3.01 4.29
C ALA A 90 23.46 -2.21 3.90
N MET A 91 23.31 -0.89 3.74
CA MET A 91 24.40 0.06 3.47
C MET A 91 25.17 0.47 4.74
N ALA A 92 24.77 -0.02 5.92
CA ALA A 92 25.32 0.35 7.22
C ALA A 92 25.27 1.87 7.50
N LEU A 93 24.25 2.56 6.99
CA LEU A 93 24.05 3.98 7.25
C LEU A 93 23.56 4.22 8.70
N PRO A 94 24.04 5.27 9.38
CA PRO A 94 23.74 5.57 10.78
C PRO A 94 22.36 6.22 10.97
N ILE A 95 21.32 5.73 10.28
CA ILE A 95 19.96 6.28 10.33
C ILE A 95 19.24 5.82 11.59
N THR A 96 18.90 6.76 12.48
CA THR A 96 18.24 6.49 13.76
C THR A 96 16.73 6.68 13.74
N GLY A 97 16.23 7.52 12.83
CA GLY A 97 14.82 7.88 12.70
C GLY A 97 14.48 8.23 11.26
N ALA A 98 13.18 8.21 10.92
CA ALA A 98 12.70 8.75 9.66
C ALA A 98 11.22 9.14 9.78
N GLU A 99 10.85 10.22 9.11
CA GLU A 99 9.47 10.58 8.79
C GLU A 99 9.24 10.32 7.30
N VAL A 100 8.12 9.72 6.97
CA VAL A 100 7.76 9.34 5.59
C VAL A 100 6.42 9.94 5.25
N GLU A 101 6.40 10.79 4.24
CA GLU A 101 5.19 11.45 3.75
C GLU A 101 4.99 11.07 2.29
N ALA A 102 3.79 10.61 1.93
CA ALA A 102 3.38 10.42 0.55
C ALA A 102 2.22 11.37 0.25
N THR A 103 2.40 12.25 -0.73
CA THR A 103 1.39 13.22 -1.15
C THR A 103 0.98 12.98 -2.59
N GLY A 104 -0.28 13.27 -2.89
CA GLY A 104 -0.84 13.21 -4.23
C GLY A 104 -2.15 13.98 -4.28
N SER A 105 -2.77 14.04 -5.45
CA SER A 105 -4.08 14.68 -5.64
C SER A 105 -4.88 13.92 -6.69
N PHE A 106 -6.18 14.16 -6.80
CA PHE A 106 -7.01 13.63 -7.88
C PHE A 106 -8.01 14.68 -8.34
N ASP A 107 -8.47 14.57 -9.58
CA ASP A 107 -9.55 15.41 -10.12
C ASP A 107 -10.91 14.75 -9.85
N ALA A 108 -11.69 15.35 -8.95
CA ALA A 108 -13.01 14.82 -8.61
C ALA A 108 -14.02 14.93 -9.77
N THR A 109 -13.79 15.80 -10.76
CA THR A 109 -14.71 15.96 -11.89
C THR A 109 -14.80 14.70 -12.75
N GLY A 110 -13.71 13.94 -12.87
CA GLY A 110 -13.70 12.64 -13.54
C GLY A 110 -14.52 11.60 -12.77
N THR A 111 -14.26 11.43 -11.48
CA THR A 111 -14.99 10.49 -10.61
C THR A 111 -16.49 10.81 -10.53
N LEU A 112 -16.84 12.09 -10.51
CA LEU A 112 -18.23 12.57 -10.47
C LEU A 112 -18.90 12.61 -11.86
N GLY A 113 -18.18 12.25 -12.93
CA GLY A 113 -18.71 12.22 -14.30
C GLY A 113 -19.07 13.59 -14.88
N ILE A 114 -18.51 14.67 -14.32
CA ILE A 114 -18.69 16.06 -14.78
C ILE A 114 -17.86 16.31 -16.04
N ASP A 115 -16.59 15.91 -16.01
CA ASP A 115 -15.69 15.95 -17.16
C ASP A 115 -15.29 14.51 -17.53
N ARG A 116 -15.70 14.07 -18.72
CA ARG A 116 -15.39 12.73 -19.23
C ARG A 116 -13.97 12.60 -19.79
N SER A 117 -13.27 13.72 -19.96
CA SER A 117 -11.88 13.77 -20.41
C SER A 117 -10.88 13.84 -19.26
N ALA A 118 -11.34 14.12 -18.03
CA ALA A 118 -10.52 14.10 -16.84
C ALA A 118 -10.08 12.67 -16.50
N ASP A 119 -8.79 12.48 -16.25
CA ASP A 119 -8.23 11.21 -15.82
C ASP A 119 -8.70 10.87 -14.39
N VAL A 120 -9.30 9.69 -14.22
CA VAL A 120 -9.68 9.17 -12.90
C VAL A 120 -8.51 8.41 -12.30
N GLY A 121 -7.92 8.98 -11.26
CA GLY A 121 -6.82 8.37 -10.53
C GLY A 121 -6.10 9.38 -9.64
N VAL A 122 -5.16 8.88 -8.83
CA VAL A 122 -4.22 9.77 -8.13
C VAL A 122 -3.20 10.26 -9.17
N SER A 123 -3.08 11.58 -9.28
CA SER A 123 -2.10 12.28 -10.11
C SER A 123 -0.70 12.21 -9.49
N THR A 124 0.23 13.08 -9.88
CA THR A 124 1.64 13.06 -9.43
C THR A 124 1.78 12.79 -7.92
N ILE A 125 2.41 11.67 -7.59
CA ILE A 125 2.70 11.30 -6.21
C ILE A 125 4.14 11.67 -5.89
N THR A 126 4.36 12.30 -4.74
CA THR A 126 5.70 12.55 -4.18
C THR A 126 5.84 11.82 -2.86
N VAL A 127 6.93 11.05 -2.70
CA VAL A 127 7.31 10.47 -1.41
C VAL A 127 8.53 11.21 -0.88
N THR A 128 8.35 11.88 0.26
CA THR A 128 9.42 12.57 0.99
C THR A 128 9.81 11.73 2.19
N ILE A 129 11.10 11.43 2.34
CA ILE A 129 11.65 10.72 3.50
C ILE A 129 12.68 11.60 4.18
N THR A 130 12.31 12.13 5.35
CA THR A 130 13.21 12.94 6.18
C THR A 130 13.89 12.03 7.19
N VAL A 131 15.20 11.83 7.06
CA VAL A 131 15.98 10.92 7.93
C VAL A 131 16.68 11.65 9.07
N THR A 132 16.75 11.00 10.23
CA THR A 132 17.60 11.43 11.35
C THR A 132 18.81 10.51 11.42
N THR A 133 20.02 11.06 11.58
CA THR A 133 21.27 10.29 11.62
C THR A 133 22.02 10.51 12.94
N SER A 134 22.80 9.51 13.39
CA SER A 134 23.66 9.66 14.57
C SER A 134 25.04 10.28 14.26
N SER A 135 25.38 10.41 12.98
CA SER A 135 26.60 11.05 12.49
C SER A 135 26.39 11.58 11.08
N ASP A 136 27.32 12.40 10.59
CA ASP A 136 27.28 12.91 9.22
C ASP A 136 27.27 11.75 8.21
N VAL A 137 26.44 11.91 7.18
CA VAL A 137 26.32 10.98 6.06
C VAL A 137 26.56 11.76 4.78
N ASP A 138 27.43 11.24 3.93
CA ASP A 138 27.71 11.83 2.62
C ASP A 138 26.42 11.94 1.78
N ALA A 139 26.25 13.08 1.11
CA ALA A 139 25.11 13.34 0.23
C ALA A 139 24.98 12.29 -0.87
N ALA A 140 26.10 11.78 -1.41
CA ALA A 140 26.06 10.72 -2.42
C ALA A 140 25.46 9.41 -1.86
N ALA A 141 25.70 9.10 -0.58
CA ALA A 141 25.11 7.94 0.08
C ALA A 141 23.60 8.12 0.31
N LEU A 142 23.15 9.33 0.64
CA LEU A 142 21.72 9.65 0.76
C LEU A 142 21.00 9.61 -0.59
N THR A 143 21.60 10.14 -1.65
CA THR A 143 21.08 9.98 -3.02
C THR A 143 20.99 8.51 -3.38
N LYS A 144 22.00 7.71 -3.05
CA LYS A 144 21.97 6.28 -3.33
C LYS A 144 20.88 5.54 -2.56
N LEU A 145 20.65 5.92 -1.30
CA LEU A 145 19.56 5.39 -0.49
C LEU A 145 18.20 5.67 -1.14
N ALA A 146 17.98 6.89 -1.65
CA ALA A 146 16.75 7.25 -2.34
C ALA A 146 16.54 6.43 -3.62
N GLU A 147 17.55 6.34 -4.49
CA GLU A 147 17.48 5.53 -5.73
C GLU A 147 17.14 4.06 -5.46
N LEU A 148 17.78 3.47 -4.45
CA LEU A 148 17.55 2.07 -4.10
C LEU A 148 16.18 1.87 -3.44
N THR A 149 15.71 2.86 -2.69
CA THR A 149 14.35 2.86 -2.12
C THR A 149 13.31 2.85 -3.24
N GLU A 150 13.43 3.75 -4.22
CA GLU A 150 12.55 3.80 -5.38
C GLU A 150 12.59 2.50 -6.19
N ARG A 151 13.80 1.96 -6.41
CA ARG A 151 14.01 0.73 -7.17
C ARG A 151 13.34 -0.49 -6.53
N TYR A 152 13.41 -0.62 -5.20
CA TYR A 152 12.97 -1.83 -4.49
C TYR A 152 11.59 -1.71 -3.84
N CYS A 153 10.99 -0.52 -3.82
CA CYS A 153 9.63 -0.30 -3.30
C CYS A 153 8.60 -0.96 -4.23
N VAL A 154 8.07 -2.12 -3.86
CA VAL A 154 7.11 -2.89 -4.68
C VAL A 154 5.86 -2.09 -5.02
N VAL A 155 5.30 -1.34 -4.05
CA VAL A 155 4.11 -0.50 -4.28
C VAL A 155 4.44 0.63 -5.26
N GLY A 156 5.54 1.36 -5.03
CA GLY A 156 5.98 2.44 -5.93
C GLY A 156 6.24 1.95 -7.35
N ARG A 157 6.89 0.78 -7.50
CA ARG A 157 7.12 0.15 -8.81
C ARG A 157 5.82 -0.27 -9.49
N SER A 158 4.81 -0.69 -8.73
CA SER A 158 3.49 -1.07 -9.24
C SER A 158 2.68 0.14 -9.70
N LEU A 159 2.93 1.34 -9.17
CA LEU A 159 2.30 2.57 -9.66
C LEU A 159 2.99 3.12 -10.92
N LEU A 160 4.32 2.95 -11.01
CA LEU A 160 5.08 3.32 -12.20
C LEU A 160 4.87 2.33 -13.37
N HIS A 161 4.66 1.04 -13.06
CA HIS A 161 4.37 -0.02 -14.03
C HIS A 161 3.03 -0.66 -13.63
N PRO A 162 1.90 -0.03 -14.00
CA PRO A 162 0.59 -0.43 -13.51
C PRO A 162 0.28 -1.89 -13.84
N PRO A 163 -0.15 -2.70 -12.85
CA PRO A 163 -0.62 -4.04 -13.12
C PRO A 163 -1.91 -4.00 -13.95
N VAL A 164 -2.24 -5.11 -14.61
CA VAL A 164 -3.53 -5.25 -15.26
C VAL A 164 -4.62 -5.40 -14.19
N ILE A 165 -5.44 -4.38 -14.02
CA ILE A 165 -6.58 -4.40 -13.10
C ILE A 165 -7.82 -4.85 -13.89
N ARG A 166 -8.50 -5.90 -13.41
CA ARG A 166 -9.73 -6.40 -13.99
C ARG A 166 -10.78 -6.60 -12.91
N VAL A 167 -11.95 -6.01 -13.12
CA VAL A 167 -13.15 -6.31 -12.34
C VAL A 167 -13.89 -7.45 -13.04
N VAL A 168 -14.14 -8.55 -12.32
CA VAL A 168 -14.81 -9.73 -12.85
C VAL A 168 -16.07 -10.04 -12.04
N ARG A 169 -17.14 -10.43 -12.72
CA ARG A 169 -18.39 -10.88 -12.08
C ARG A 169 -18.30 -12.37 -11.76
N ALA A 170 -18.40 -12.74 -10.48
CA ALA A 170 -18.34 -14.13 -10.03
C ALA A 170 -19.71 -14.83 -9.91
N GLY A 171 -20.82 -14.09 -9.89
CA GLY A 171 -22.19 -14.62 -9.75
C GLY A 171 -23.02 -13.81 -8.75
N VAL A 172 -24.31 -14.16 -8.58
CA VAL A 172 -25.17 -13.63 -7.52
C VAL A 172 -25.46 -14.77 -6.55
N VAL A 173 -25.13 -14.62 -5.28
CA VAL A 173 -25.56 -15.56 -4.24
C VAL A 173 -26.97 -15.18 -3.84
N ALA A 174 -27.94 -16.08 -4.03
CA ALA A 174 -29.30 -15.84 -3.57
C ALA A 174 -29.33 -15.81 -2.03
N PRO A 175 -30.13 -14.93 -1.40
CA PRO A 175 -30.31 -14.96 0.05
C PRO A 175 -30.85 -16.34 0.44
N THR A 176 -30.21 -17.00 1.39
CA THR A 176 -30.68 -18.27 1.93
C THR A 176 -32.02 -18.02 2.60
N SER A 177 -33.10 -18.56 2.05
CA SER A 177 -34.42 -18.49 2.67
C SER A 177 -34.39 -19.32 3.95
N THR A 178 -34.24 -18.67 5.10
CA THR A 178 -34.51 -19.29 6.40
C THR A 178 -36.03 -19.50 6.49
N THR A 179 -36.51 -20.67 6.09
CA THR A 179 -37.86 -21.10 6.41
C THR A 179 -37.93 -21.34 7.91
N ALA A 180 -38.53 -20.41 8.65
CA ALA A 180 -38.88 -20.62 10.05
C ALA A 180 -39.84 -21.83 10.13
N PRO A 181 -39.63 -22.78 11.06
CA PRO A 181 -40.57 -23.87 11.24
C PRO A 181 -41.89 -23.28 11.74
N THR A 182 -42.96 -23.48 10.99
CA THR A 182 -44.33 -23.25 11.44
C THR A 182 -44.61 -24.20 12.59
N GLY A 183 -44.57 -23.67 13.82
CA GLY A 183 -44.99 -24.39 15.01
C GLY A 183 -46.49 -24.71 14.93
N THR A 184 -46.82 -25.99 15.13
CA THR A 184 -48.14 -26.50 15.50
C THR A 184 -48.49 -26.15 16.93
#